data_AF-A0A6A1V4C9-F1
#
_entry.id   AF-A0A6A1V4C9-F1
#
_cell.length_a   1.000
_cell.length_b   1.000
_cell.length_c   1.000
_cell.angle_alpha   90.00
_cell.angle_beta   90.00
_cell.angle_gamma   90.00
#
_symmetry.space_group_name_H-M   'P 1'
#
loop_
_entity.id
_entity.type
_entity.pdbx_description
1 polymer ?
#
loop_
_entity_poly.entity_id
_entity_poly.type
_entity_poly.pdbx_seq_one_letter_code
_entity_poly.pdbx_strand_id
1 'polypeptide(L)'
;MYSDFQSSSRRSGVSQRGFVSKCSGGQQPNAVICGCDLPARLCTSLTDSNPERQFYGCLMNSGDTKKDCNFFQWVDPPTCPRGQQFFPPILKKVKKLEDEAQKFKDKEKR
;
A
#
# COMPACT_ATOMS: atom_id res chain seq x y z
N MET A 1 -14.51 -19.81 10.86
CA MET A 1 -13.80 -18.85 11.73
C MET A 1 -12.74 -18.16 10.90
N TYR A 2 -13.02 -16.96 10.38
CA TYR A 2 -11.99 -16.11 9.78
C TYR A 2 -12.03 -14.81 10.57
N SER A 3 -11.25 -14.79 11.65
CA SER A 3 -11.00 -13.59 12.44
C SER A 3 -9.73 -12.91 11.93
N ASP A 4 -9.74 -11.59 12.07
CA ASP A 4 -8.58 -10.72 12.15
C ASP A 4 -8.10 -10.06 10.85
N PHE A 5 -8.97 -9.14 10.43
CA PHE A 5 -8.65 -7.73 10.23
C PHE A 5 -7.45 -7.24 11.08
N GLN A 6 -6.57 -6.46 10.45
CA GLN A 6 -5.37 -5.80 11.01
C GLN A 6 -4.23 -6.72 11.43
N SER A 7 -3.26 -6.92 10.52
CA SER A 7 -1.89 -7.16 10.95
C SER A 7 -1.01 -5.99 10.55
N SER A 8 -0.87 -5.07 11.50
CA SER A 8 0.22 -4.10 11.58
C SER A 8 1.55 -4.81 11.43
N SER A 9 2.13 -4.80 10.23
CA SER A 9 3.51 -5.25 10.03
C SER A 9 4.45 -4.21 10.60
N ARG A 10 4.78 -4.36 11.89
CA ARG A 10 5.98 -3.76 12.48
C ARG A 10 7.17 -4.42 11.80
N ARG A 11 7.74 -3.79 10.77
CA ARG A 11 9.11 -4.11 10.37
C ARG A 11 10.04 -3.34 11.31
N SER A 12 10.56 -4.07 12.29
CA SER A 12 11.64 -3.62 13.14
C SER A 12 12.85 -3.24 12.31
N GLY A 13 13.39 -2.05 12.59
CA GLY A 13 14.81 -1.73 12.48
C GLY A 13 15.44 -1.76 11.09
N VAL A 14 15.34 -0.65 10.36
CA VAL A 14 16.46 -0.21 9.52
C VAL A 14 16.76 1.23 9.90
N SER A 15 17.95 1.45 10.46
CA SER A 15 18.54 2.76 10.69
C SER A 15 18.49 3.55 9.38
N GLN A 16 17.62 4.55 9.30
CA GLN A 16 17.40 5.35 8.09
C GLN A 16 18.57 6.33 7.89
N ARG A 17 19.74 5.82 7.54
CA ARG A 17 20.75 6.63 6.85
C ARG A 17 20.56 6.40 5.35
N GLY A 18 19.91 7.35 4.69
CA GLY A 18 20.05 7.53 3.23
C GLY A 18 18.86 7.17 2.33
N PHE A 19 17.60 7.19 2.81
CA PHE A 19 16.47 7.10 1.87
C PHE A 19 16.30 8.45 1.14
N VAL A 20 17.03 8.65 0.04
CA VAL A 20 16.87 9.85 -0.78
C VAL A 20 15.54 9.71 -1.50
N SER A 21 14.54 10.49 -1.08
CA SER A 21 13.24 10.55 -1.75
C SER A 21 12.86 11.99 -1.93
N LYS A 22 12.38 12.32 -3.13
CA LYS A 22 11.88 13.66 -3.42
C LYS A 22 10.38 13.69 -3.15
N CYS A 23 9.96 14.48 -2.17
CA CYS A 23 8.55 14.59 -1.78
C CYS A 23 7.97 15.93 -2.22
N SER A 24 6.76 15.91 -2.78
CA SER A 24 6.02 17.09 -3.22
C SER A 24 4.88 17.39 -2.23
N GLY A 25 4.70 18.66 -1.87
CA GLY A 25 3.65 19.13 -0.94
C GLY A 25 2.30 19.46 -1.59
N GLY A 26 1.88 18.70 -2.62
CA GLY A 26 0.65 18.99 -3.38
C GLY A 26 -0.55 18.21 -2.86
N GLN A 27 -1.66 18.90 -2.64
CA GLN A 27 -2.96 18.31 -2.25
C GLN A 27 -3.52 17.53 -3.45
N GLN A 28 -3.51 16.20 -3.38
CA GLN A 28 -4.09 15.34 -4.43
C GLN A 28 -5.61 15.23 -4.24
N PRO A 29 -6.41 15.13 -5.31
CA PRO A 29 -7.88 15.12 -5.25
C PRO A 29 -8.46 13.92 -4.48
N ASN A 30 -7.67 12.88 -4.22
CA ASN A 30 -7.99 11.76 -3.34
C ASN A 30 -6.92 11.64 -2.25
N ALA A 31 -6.94 12.54 -1.27
CA ALA A 31 -5.92 12.59 -0.23
C ALA A 31 -5.85 11.27 0.56
N VAL A 32 -4.78 10.51 0.35
CA VAL A 32 -4.46 9.34 1.17
C VAL A 32 -4.11 9.83 2.57
N ILE A 33 -4.80 9.35 3.59
CA ILE A 33 -4.62 9.78 4.99
C ILE A 33 -3.68 8.80 5.69
N CYS A 34 -2.67 9.32 6.37
CA CYS A 34 -1.76 8.51 7.17
C CYS A 34 -2.37 8.19 8.56
N GLY A 35 -1.72 7.34 9.34
CA GLY A 35 -2.15 7.03 10.72
C GLY A 35 -2.04 8.19 11.73
N CYS A 36 -1.66 9.39 11.29
CA CYS A 36 -1.70 10.62 12.09
C CYS A 36 -2.91 11.50 11.75
N ASP A 37 -3.86 11.01 10.94
CA ASP A 37 -5.01 11.77 10.41
C ASP A 37 -4.60 12.99 9.57
N LEU A 38 -3.42 12.93 8.95
CA LEU A 38 -2.89 13.97 8.08
C LEU A 38 -2.79 13.47 6.63
N PRO A 39 -2.91 14.36 5.63
CA PRO A 39 -2.67 14.01 4.23
C PRO A 39 -1.23 13.50 4.05
N ALA A 40 -1.08 12.31 3.45
CA ALA A 40 0.22 11.75 3.12
C ALA A 40 0.88 12.52 1.97
N ARG A 41 2.21 12.67 2.01
CA ARG A 41 3.01 13.26 0.94
C ARG A 41 3.21 12.28 -0.19
N LEU A 42 3.09 12.74 -1.43
CA LEU A 42 3.56 11.99 -2.58
C LEU A 42 5.07 12.16 -2.72
N CYS A 43 5.80 11.04 -2.66
CA CYS A 43 7.25 10.97 -2.77
C CYS A 43 7.66 10.08 -3.94
N THR A 44 8.82 10.37 -4.53
CA THR A 44 9.45 9.56 -5.56
C THR A 44 10.67 8.88 -4.95
N SER A 45 10.74 7.55 -5.06
CA SER A 45 11.89 6.75 -4.65
C SER A 45 13.05 7.01 -5.62
N LEU A 46 14.22 7.30 -5.06
CA LEU A 46 15.49 7.41 -5.79
C LEU A 46 16.42 6.25 -5.45
N THR A 47 15.88 5.16 -4.93
CA THR A 47 16.66 3.95 -4.63
C THR A 47 16.94 3.16 -5.91
N ASP A 48 18.13 2.58 -6.03
CA ASP A 48 18.51 1.76 -7.20
C ASP A 48 17.57 0.58 -7.44
N SER A 49 16.95 0.06 -6.39
CA SER A 49 16.00 -1.06 -6.49
C SER A 49 14.61 -0.64 -6.99
N ASN A 50 14.23 0.62 -6.80
CA ASN A 50 12.91 1.14 -7.18
C ASN A 50 13.04 2.59 -7.70
N PRO A 51 13.77 2.82 -8.80
CA PRO A 51 13.98 4.16 -9.32
C PRO A 51 12.65 4.75 -9.82
N GLU A 52 12.44 6.03 -9.54
CA GLU A 52 11.33 6.85 -10.01
C GLU A 52 9.91 6.40 -9.59
N ARG A 53 9.80 5.31 -8.83
CA ARG A 53 8.51 4.83 -8.34
C ARG A 53 7.96 5.76 -7.27
N GLN A 54 6.68 6.10 -7.39
CA GLN A 54 6.00 6.99 -6.46
C GLN A 54 5.39 6.24 -5.27
N PHE A 55 5.41 6.83 -4.09
CA PHE A 55 4.79 6.33 -2.87
C PHE A 55 4.21 7.46 -2.01
N TYR A 56 3.21 7.15 -1.19
CA TYR A 56 2.71 8.02 -0.14
C TYR A 56 3.46 7.77 1.17
N GLY A 57 3.90 8.85 1.82
CA GLY A 57 4.59 8.82 3.11
C GLY A 57 4.00 9.82 4.11
N CYS A 58 4.14 9.54 5.41
CA CYS A 58 3.69 10.47 6.45
C CYS A 58 4.47 11.81 6.39
N LEU A 59 3.76 12.95 6.55
CA LEU A 59 4.37 14.29 6.67
C LEU A 59 5.37 14.38 7.83
N MET A 60 5.05 13.71 8.95
CA MET A 60 5.77 13.79 10.22
C MET A 60 6.92 12.77 10.32
N ASN A 61 7.24 12.09 9.22
CA ASN A 61 8.36 11.15 9.16
C ASN A 61 9.71 11.91 9.06
N SER A 62 9.99 12.76 10.05
CA SER A 62 11.20 13.58 10.17
C SER A 62 12.23 12.99 11.15
N GLY A 63 12.01 11.76 11.63
CA GLY A 63 12.89 11.09 12.60
C GLY A 63 12.54 11.34 14.08
N ASP A 64 11.56 12.21 14.36
CA ASP A 64 11.03 12.43 15.71
C ASP A 64 10.04 11.32 16.08
N THR A 65 10.56 10.29 16.73
CA THR A 65 9.92 8.99 17.06
C THR A 65 8.60 9.05 17.86
N LYS A 66 8.17 10.24 18.31
CA LYS A 66 6.93 10.41 19.07
C LYS A 66 5.71 10.73 18.20
N LYS A 67 5.90 11.11 16.93
CA LYS A 67 4.81 11.56 16.04
C LYS A 67 4.80 10.91 14.66
N ASP A 68 5.72 9.98 14.38
CA ASP A 68 5.83 9.27 13.11
C ASP A 68 4.98 7.99 13.11
N CYS A 69 3.86 8.00 12.37
CA CYS A 69 3.08 6.78 12.17
C CYS A 69 3.71 5.77 11.19
N ASN A 70 4.89 6.09 10.64
CA ASN A 70 5.61 5.25 9.66
C ASN A 70 4.73 4.81 8.46
N PHE A 71 3.73 5.63 8.12
CA PHE A 71 2.84 5.34 6.99
C PHE A 71 3.61 5.33 5.68
N PHE A 72 3.40 4.26 4.91
CA PHE A 72 4.01 4.03 3.61
C PHE A 72 3.05 3.26 2.71
N GLN A 73 2.83 3.75 1.48
CA GLN A 73 2.01 3.07 0.48
C GLN A 73 2.51 3.34 -0.93
N TRP A 74 2.77 2.31 -1.73
CA TRP A 74 3.14 2.49 -3.15
C TRP A 74 1.99 3.08 -3.96
N VAL A 75 2.33 3.93 -4.94
CA VAL A 75 1.40 4.37 -5.99
C VAL A 75 1.56 3.42 -7.16
N ASP A 76 0.46 2.76 -7.53
CA ASP A 76 0.41 1.96 -8.75
C ASP A 76 -0.07 2.83 -9.91
N PRO A 77 0.64 2.82 -11.06
CA PRO A 77 0.19 3.56 -12.23
C PRO A 77 -1.14 2.99 -12.75
N PRO A 78 -1.97 3.82 -13.41
CA PRO A 78 -3.17 3.32 -14.05
C PRO A 78 -2.79 2.23 -15.06
N THR A 79 -3.57 1.14 -15.07
CA THR A 79 -3.39 0.07 -16.05
C THR A 79 -3.63 0.62 -17.46
N CYS A 80 -3.00 0.03 -18.48
CA CYS A 80 -3.20 0.45 -19.86
C CYS A 80 -4.70 0.31 -20.24
N PRO A 81 -5.21 1.07 -21.24
CA PRO A 81 -6.63 1.05 -21.60
C PRO A 81 -7.17 -0.36 -21.90
N ARG A 82 -6.33 -1.20 -22.52
CA ARG A 82 -6.65 -2.61 -22.75
C ARG A 82 -6.81 -3.36 -21.42
N GLY A 83 -5.88 -3.18 -20.49
CA GLY A 83 -5.94 -3.77 -19.16
C GLY A 83 -7.19 -3.35 -18.38
N GLN A 84 -7.61 -2.09 -18.48
CA GLN A 84 -8.81 -1.59 -17.81
C GLN A 84 -10.10 -2.29 -18.28
N GLN A 85 -10.17 -2.73 -19.53
CA GLN A 85 -11.33 -3.47 -20.06
C GLN A 85 -11.42 -4.90 -19.50
N PHE A 86 -10.27 -5.56 -19.34
CA PHE A 86 -10.21 -6.98 -18.96
C PHE A 86 -10.05 -7.21 -17.45
N PHE A 87 -9.45 -6.27 -16.72
CA PHE A 87 -9.15 -6.42 -15.30
C PHE A 87 -10.43 -6.61 -14.44
N PRO A 88 -11.52 -5.83 -14.60
CA PRO A 88 -12.71 -6.01 -13.77
C PRO A 88 -13.40 -7.38 -13.98
N PRO A 89 -13.61 -7.89 -15.21
CA PRO A 89 -14.11 -9.24 -15.41
C PRO A 89 -13.20 -10.33 -14.83
N ILE A 90 -11.88 -10.20 -14.96
CA ILE A 90 -10.92 -11.17 -14.42
C ILE A 90 -10.98 -11.20 -12.89
N LEU A 91 -10.97 -10.04 -12.23
CA LEU A 91 -11.07 -9.96 -10.77
C LEU A 91 -12.34 -10.63 -10.23
N LYS A 92 -13.48 -10.44 -10.90
CA LYS A 92 -14.74 -11.11 -10.53
C LYS A 92 -14.62 -12.64 -10.62
N LYS A 93 -13.96 -13.14 -11.67
CA LYS A 93 -13.73 -14.59 -11.85
C LYS A 93 -12.78 -15.14 -10.78
N VAL A 94 -11.67 -14.45 -10.50
CA VAL A 94 -10.71 -14.86 -9.47
C VAL A 94 -11.39 -14.95 -8.11
N LYS A 95 -12.11 -13.91 -7.70
CA LYS A 95 -12.85 -13.92 -6.42
C LYS A 95 -13.82 -15.10 -6.31
N LYS A 96 -14.58 -15.38 -7.37
CA LYS A 96 -15.50 -16.53 -7.40
C LYS A 96 -14.75 -17.85 -7.24
N LEU A 97 -13.63 -18.02 -7.94
CA LEU A 97 -12.82 -19.24 -7.84
C LEU A 97 -12.20 -19.41 -6.45
N GLU A 98 -11.74 -18.32 -5.82
CA GLU A 98 -11.26 -18.33 -4.44
C GLU A 98 -12.36 -18.72 -3.44
N ASP A 99 -13.56 -18.16 -3.59
CA ASP A 99 -14.72 -18.50 -2.74
C ASP A 99 -15.12 -19.98 -2.89
N GLU A 100 -15.09 -20.52 -4.11
CA GLU A 100 -15.36 -21.94 -4.38
C GLU A 100 -14.27 -22.82 -3.77
N ALA A 101 -13.00 -22.50 -3.99
CA ALA A 101 -11.86 -23.21 -3.41
C ALA A 101 -11.91 -23.22 -1.88
N GLN A 102 -12.33 -22.11 -1.25
CA GLN A 102 -12.48 -22.03 0.19
C GLN A 102 -13.59 -22.97 0.69
N LYS A 103 -14.74 -23.02 0.00
CA LYS A 103 -15.83 -23.96 0.34
C LYS A 103 -15.40 -25.42 0.26
N PHE A 104 -14.56 -25.79 -0.71
CA PHE A 104 -14.02 -27.14 -0.78
C PHE A 104 -13.11 -27.45 0.41
N LYS A 105 -12.20 -26.53 0.77
CA LYS A 105 -11.34 -26.69 1.96
C LYS A 105 -12.14 -26.78 3.26
N ASP A 106 -13.22 -26.01 3.39
CA ASP A 106 -14.07 -26.04 4.58
C ASP A 106 -14.88 -27.33 4.68
N LYS A 107 -15.23 -27.96 3.55
CA LYS A 107 -15.85 -29.30 3.51
C LYS A 107 -14.88 -30.41 3.89
N GLU A 108 -13.62 -30.36 3.44
CA GLU A 108 -12.60 -31.35 3.81
C GLU A 108 -12.23 -31.29 5.31
N LYS A 109 -12.40 -30.13 5.94
CA LYS A 109 -12.11 -29.93 7.37
C LYS A 109 -13.27 -30.32 8.30
N ARG A 110 -14.44 -30.68 7.75
CA ARG A 110 -15.64 -31.02 8.50
C ARG A 110 -15.83 -32.52 8.58
#